data_AF-A0A4R4LMN4-F1
#
_entry.id   AF-A0A4R4LMN4-F1
#
_cell.length_a   1.000
_cell.length_b   1.000
_cell.length_c   1.000
_cell.angle_alpha   90.00
_cell.angle_beta   90.00
_cell.angle_gamma   90.00
#
_symmetry.space_group_name_H-M   'P 1'
#
loop_
_entity.id
_entity.type
_entity.pdbx_description
1 polymer ?
#
loop_
_entity_poly.entity_id
_entity_poly.type
_entity_poly.pdbx_seq_one_letter_code
_entity_poly.pdbx_strand_id
1 'polypeptide(L)'
;MPLTLRAAVAVSVLAALLLNAAMLLDQFAGAPLRTAFWPLMWSTALLFFAAMADRQWGRTMLAVQAGLTVLMSSTLVFTEPGELDTVERTDAAVGLALASAAGQIIAAALAWLPPSTAYVRGGRSRELSPRVRKIVLVVHVTSSVAWLGIITVQGTLGITAVTADDPGMAGAMFTAMLVIDAVFLGPAAFLALFSGIVLAAGTRWGLLRRWWVATKFALMLVLMVLPISAWQAVPVDGHALVEAGRPMADIRDALGATPYLAMISPVLALFAVILSITKPWGQTALGRRTRPTRARSGV
;
A
#
# COMPACT_ATOMS: atom_id res chain seq x y z
N MET A 1 -28.63 -2.61 6.99
CA MET A 1 -27.27 -2.10 7.25
C MET A 1 -27.40 -1.06 8.36
N PRO A 2 -26.65 -1.17 9.48
CA PRO A 2 -26.81 -0.29 10.63
C PRO A 2 -26.38 1.15 10.31
N LEU A 3 -26.93 2.12 11.05
CA LEU A 3 -26.67 3.54 10.86
C LEU A 3 -25.16 3.86 10.92
N THR A 4 -24.46 3.31 11.91
CA THR A 4 -23.01 3.44 12.11
C THR A 4 -22.20 2.97 10.90
N LEU A 5 -22.62 1.88 10.25
CA LEU A 5 -21.93 1.37 9.06
C LEU A 5 -22.26 2.21 7.80
N ARG A 6 -23.48 2.76 7.69
CA ARG A 6 -23.80 3.74 6.63
C ARG A 6 -23.00 5.03 6.81
N ALA A 7 -22.84 5.48 8.04
CA ALA A 7 -22.01 6.63 8.40
C ALA A 7 -20.54 6.37 8.05
N ALA A 8 -19.99 5.20 8.38
CA ALA A 8 -18.62 4.83 8.00
C ALA A 8 -18.38 4.92 6.47
N VAL A 9 -19.32 4.43 5.67
CA VAL A 9 -19.26 4.52 4.20
C VAL A 9 -19.34 5.97 3.75
N ALA A 10 -20.30 6.75 4.25
CA ALA A 10 -20.47 8.15 3.88
C ALA A 10 -19.23 9.00 4.22
N VAL A 11 -18.65 8.81 5.40
CA VAL A 11 -17.43 9.50 5.83
C VAL A 11 -16.23 9.09 4.96
N SER A 12 -16.12 7.82 4.57
CA SER A 12 -15.05 7.38 3.64
C SER A 12 -15.18 8.01 2.26
N VAL A 13 -16.42 8.14 1.75
CA VAL A 13 -16.69 8.83 0.47
C VAL A 13 -16.32 10.31 0.58
N LEU A 14 -16.71 10.98 1.67
CA LEU A 14 -16.33 12.37 1.91
C LEU A 14 -14.81 12.54 1.99
N ALA A 15 -14.11 11.66 2.70
CA ALA A 15 -12.65 11.66 2.76
C ALA A 15 -12.01 11.50 1.37
N ALA A 16 -12.53 10.61 0.53
CA ALA A 16 -12.08 10.44 -0.85
C ALA A 16 -12.30 11.72 -1.69
N LEU A 17 -13.44 12.40 -1.51
CA LEU A 17 -13.73 13.67 -2.19
C LEU A 17 -12.81 14.80 -1.73
N LEU A 18 -12.55 14.93 -0.42
CA LEU A 18 -11.62 15.92 0.12
C LEU A 18 -10.20 15.70 -0.40
N LEU A 19 -9.77 14.44 -0.52
CA LEU A 19 -8.46 14.10 -1.09
C LEU A 19 -8.36 14.49 -2.57
N ASN A 20 -9.42 14.23 -3.36
CA ASN A 20 -9.46 14.65 -4.76
C ASN A 20 -9.52 16.18 -4.89
N ALA A 21 -10.21 16.88 -3.98
CA ALA A 21 -10.28 18.34 -3.98
C ALA A 21 -8.91 18.98 -3.67
N ALA A 22 -8.17 18.46 -2.68
CA ALA A 22 -6.80 18.87 -2.42
C ALA A 22 -5.91 18.73 -3.67
N MET A 23 -6.08 17.64 -4.43
CA MET A 23 -5.32 17.44 -5.67
C MET A 23 -5.68 18.37 -6.79
N LEU A 24 -6.97 18.67 -6.95
CA LEU A 24 -7.38 19.64 -7.96
C LEU A 24 -6.77 21.02 -7.65
N LEU A 25 -6.70 21.41 -6.38
CA LEU A 25 -6.03 22.65 -5.97
C LEU A 25 -4.54 22.64 -6.34
N ASP A 26 -3.81 21.56 -6.02
CA ASP A 26 -2.40 21.42 -6.39
C ASP A 26 -2.20 21.49 -7.91
N GLN A 27 -3.06 20.82 -8.69
CA GLN A 27 -3.01 20.88 -10.17
C GLN A 27 -3.27 22.29 -10.71
N PHE A 28 -4.26 23.02 -10.17
CA PHE A 28 -4.52 24.41 -10.55
C PHE A 28 -3.39 25.36 -10.12
N ALA A 29 -2.63 25.00 -9.08
CA ALA A 29 -1.43 25.72 -8.65
C ALA A 29 -0.19 25.41 -9.51
N GLY A 30 -0.30 24.52 -10.51
CA GLY A 30 0.78 24.20 -11.45
C GLY A 30 1.51 22.89 -11.18
N ALA A 31 1.05 22.08 -10.22
CA ALA A 31 1.66 20.77 -9.97
C ALA A 31 1.53 19.86 -11.22
N PRO A 32 2.58 19.08 -11.55
CA PRO A 32 2.60 18.27 -12.76
C PRO A 32 1.62 17.10 -12.68
N LEU A 33 0.97 16.74 -13.79
CA LEU A 33 -0.05 15.66 -13.84
C LEU A 33 0.37 14.32 -13.20
N ARG A 34 1.66 14.01 -13.17
CA ARG A 34 2.22 12.80 -12.52
C ARG A 34 1.90 12.72 -11.02
N THR A 35 1.72 13.86 -10.34
CA THR A 35 1.40 13.90 -8.90
C THR A 35 -0.06 13.59 -8.61
N ALA A 36 -0.94 13.75 -9.59
CA ALA A 36 -2.38 13.50 -9.44
C ALA A 36 -2.78 12.03 -9.58
N PHE A 37 -1.93 11.20 -10.19
CA PHE A 37 -2.17 9.76 -10.31
C PHE A 37 -2.33 9.13 -8.93
N TRP A 38 -1.47 9.52 -7.98
CA TRP A 38 -1.42 8.89 -6.68
C TRP A 38 -2.72 9.03 -5.88
N PRO A 39 -3.30 10.22 -5.72
CA PRO A 39 -4.44 10.36 -4.83
C PRO A 39 -5.74 9.99 -5.51
N LEU A 40 -5.80 9.98 -6.85
CA LEU A 40 -6.90 9.37 -7.58
C LEU A 40 -6.93 7.83 -7.41
N MET A 41 -5.77 7.18 -7.52
CA MET A 41 -5.65 5.76 -7.22
C MET A 41 -5.97 5.48 -5.75
N TRP A 42 -5.54 6.34 -4.83
CA TRP A 42 -5.85 6.22 -3.41
C TRP A 42 -7.35 6.39 -3.12
N SER A 43 -7.98 7.41 -3.71
CA SER A 43 -9.40 7.72 -3.50
C SER A 43 -10.31 6.64 -4.10
N THR A 44 -9.95 6.06 -5.24
CA THR A 44 -10.67 4.90 -5.81
C THR A 44 -10.58 3.67 -4.90
N ALA A 45 -9.43 3.43 -4.27
CA ALA A 45 -9.31 2.38 -3.25
C ALA A 45 -10.22 2.64 -2.04
N LEU A 46 -10.36 3.90 -1.59
CA LEU A 46 -11.25 4.25 -0.48
C LEU A 46 -12.70 3.90 -0.76
N LEU A 47 -13.17 4.27 -1.95
CA LEU A 47 -14.51 3.97 -2.40
C LEU A 47 -14.72 2.46 -2.51
N PHE A 48 -13.73 1.74 -3.03
CA PHE A 48 -13.78 0.28 -3.13
C PHE A 48 -13.94 -0.39 -1.75
N PHE A 49 -13.14 -0.01 -0.75
CA PHE A 49 -13.23 -0.61 0.58
C PHE A 49 -14.45 -0.19 1.37
N ALA A 50 -14.87 1.07 1.24
CA ALA A 50 -16.15 1.53 1.78
C ALA A 50 -17.30 0.68 1.22
N ALA A 51 -17.33 0.43 -0.09
CA ALA A 51 -18.33 -0.43 -0.73
C ALA A 51 -18.25 -1.91 -0.28
N MET A 52 -17.10 -2.36 0.22
CA MET A 52 -16.93 -3.70 0.78
C MET A 52 -17.19 -3.78 2.29
N ALA A 53 -17.42 -2.67 3.00
CA ALA A 53 -17.45 -2.63 4.47
C ALA A 53 -18.53 -3.52 5.12
N ASP A 54 -19.59 -3.88 4.39
CA ASP A 54 -20.64 -4.80 4.85
C ASP A 54 -20.37 -6.29 4.52
N ARG A 55 -19.27 -6.58 3.82
CA ARG A 55 -18.85 -7.93 3.41
C ARG A 55 -17.83 -8.54 4.37
N GLN A 56 -17.57 -9.83 4.20
CA GLN A 56 -16.55 -10.54 4.96
C GLN A 56 -15.17 -9.89 4.72
N TRP A 57 -14.54 -9.42 5.80
CA TRP A 57 -13.26 -8.68 5.83
C TRP A 57 -13.31 -7.20 5.41
N GLY A 58 -14.45 -6.67 5.00
CA GLY A 58 -14.59 -5.27 4.57
C GLY A 58 -14.13 -4.25 5.60
N ARG A 59 -14.49 -4.45 6.87
CA ARG A 59 -14.12 -3.55 7.98
C ARG A 59 -12.65 -3.63 8.35
N THR A 60 -12.08 -4.82 8.29
CA THR A 60 -10.64 -5.04 8.50
C THR A 60 -9.86 -4.34 7.39
N MET A 61 -10.31 -4.49 6.14
CA MET A 61 -9.74 -3.81 4.98
C MET A 61 -9.84 -2.29 5.09
N LEU A 62 -11.01 -1.77 5.48
CA LEU A 62 -11.21 -0.33 5.72
C LEU A 62 -10.29 0.19 6.82
N ALA A 63 -10.10 -0.56 7.91
CA ALA A 63 -9.19 -0.20 8.98
C ALA A 63 -7.72 -0.23 8.56
N VAL A 64 -7.30 -1.26 7.81
CA VAL A 64 -5.94 -1.34 7.24
C VAL A 64 -5.70 -0.17 6.29
N GLN A 65 -6.67 0.15 5.42
CA GLN A 65 -6.60 1.29 4.51
C GLN A 65 -6.54 2.62 5.27
N ALA A 66 -7.33 2.82 6.33
CA ALA A 66 -7.26 4.02 7.14
C ALA A 66 -5.90 4.15 7.84
N GLY A 67 -5.38 3.04 8.40
CA GLY A 67 -4.05 3.00 9.00
C GLY A 67 -2.93 3.28 8.00
N LEU A 68 -3.01 2.69 6.80
CA LEU A 68 -2.11 3.03 5.69
C LEU A 68 -2.25 4.50 5.31
N THR A 69 -3.46 5.04 5.20
CA THR A 69 -3.65 6.47 4.88
C THR A 69 -2.95 7.35 5.90
N VAL A 70 -3.07 7.06 7.20
CA VAL A 70 -2.38 7.83 8.24
C VAL A 70 -0.87 7.68 8.14
N LEU A 71 -0.38 6.44 8.05
CA LEU A 71 1.06 6.16 7.99
C LEU A 71 1.73 6.74 6.75
N MET A 72 1.01 6.72 5.64
CA MET A 72 1.43 7.23 4.34
C MET A 72 1.11 8.72 4.19
N SER A 73 0.31 9.30 5.08
CA SER A 73 -0.14 10.68 4.91
C SER A 73 1.05 11.63 4.85
N SER A 74 2.06 11.44 5.69
CA SER A 74 3.26 12.30 5.76
C SER A 74 4.29 12.08 4.65
N THR A 75 4.11 11.07 3.79
CA THR A 75 5.04 10.75 2.69
C THR A 75 4.38 10.71 1.32
N LEU A 76 3.05 10.61 1.28
CA LEU A 76 2.26 10.40 0.08
C LEU A 76 1.08 11.37 -0.06
N VAL A 77 0.75 12.15 0.97
CA VAL A 77 -0.41 13.05 0.99
C VAL A 77 -0.08 14.47 1.52
N PHE A 78 0.94 14.62 2.36
CA PHE A 78 1.52 15.82 2.96
C PHE A 78 3.03 15.53 3.01
N THR A 79 4.00 16.42 2.87
CA THR A 79 4.04 17.85 3.18
C THR A 79 5.23 18.53 2.51
N GLU A 80 6.05 17.82 1.73
CA GLU A 80 7.26 18.41 1.13
C GLU A 80 7.13 18.43 -0.40
N PRO A 81 7.46 19.55 -1.07
CA PRO A 81 7.79 19.50 -2.48
C PRO A 81 8.88 18.44 -2.66
N GLY A 82 8.59 17.37 -3.39
CA GLY A 82 9.66 16.44 -3.78
C GLY A 82 10.66 17.20 -4.65
N GLU A 83 11.92 16.75 -4.76
CA GLU A 83 12.90 17.35 -5.69
C GLU A 83 12.35 17.50 -7.14
N LEU A 84 11.32 16.73 -7.49
CA LEU A 84 10.62 16.75 -8.78
C LEU A 84 9.33 17.59 -8.83
N ASP A 85 8.82 18.12 -7.71
CA ASP A 85 7.61 18.94 -7.64
C ASP A 85 7.89 20.19 -6.81
N THR A 86 8.46 21.22 -7.45
CA THR A 86 8.95 22.45 -6.80
C THR A 86 7.83 23.43 -6.42
N VAL A 87 6.56 23.04 -6.59
CA VAL A 87 5.41 23.90 -6.29
C VAL A 87 5.10 23.80 -4.80
N GLU A 88 5.22 24.94 -4.10
CA GLU A 88 4.81 25.05 -2.70
C GLU A 88 3.31 24.77 -2.58
N ARG A 89 2.93 23.78 -1.77
CA ARG A 89 1.54 23.39 -1.57
C ARG A 89 0.79 24.45 -0.77
N THR A 90 -0.42 24.79 -1.22
CA THR A 90 -1.27 25.75 -0.50
C THR A 90 -1.77 25.18 0.84
N ASP A 91 -1.88 26.04 1.86
CA ASP A 91 -2.44 25.69 3.19
C ASP A 91 -3.82 25.01 3.08
N ALA A 92 -4.61 25.39 2.07
CA ALA A 92 -5.92 24.82 1.79
C ALA A 92 -5.83 23.35 1.32
N ALA A 93 -4.88 23.02 0.44
CA ALA A 93 -4.67 21.64 -0.01
C ALA A 93 -4.21 20.74 1.14
N VAL A 94 -3.30 21.25 1.98
CA VAL A 94 -2.84 20.57 3.21
C VAL A 94 -4.02 20.36 4.17
N GLY A 95 -4.82 21.39 4.44
CA GLY A 95 -5.98 21.30 5.33
C GLY A 95 -7.05 20.30 4.84
N LEU A 96 -7.36 20.30 3.55
CA LEU A 96 -8.35 19.39 2.95
C LEU A 96 -7.93 17.93 3.07
N ALA A 97 -6.67 17.64 2.79
CA ALA A 97 -6.25 16.26 2.87
C ALA A 97 -6.05 15.84 4.36
N LEU A 98 -5.65 16.73 5.29
CA LEU A 98 -5.64 16.39 6.72
C LEU A 98 -7.06 16.03 7.20
N ALA A 99 -8.06 16.76 6.72
CA ALA A 99 -9.46 16.43 6.95
C ALA A 99 -9.87 15.08 6.31
N SER A 100 -9.32 14.72 5.14
CA SER A 100 -9.48 13.38 4.55
C SER A 100 -8.91 12.29 5.46
N ALA A 101 -7.69 12.46 5.97
CA ALA A 101 -7.06 11.50 6.86
C ALA A 101 -7.86 11.33 8.17
N ALA A 102 -8.30 12.43 8.78
CA ALA A 102 -9.16 12.40 9.96
C ALA A 102 -10.51 11.71 9.67
N GLY A 103 -11.13 12.02 8.52
CA GLY A 103 -12.34 11.36 8.05
C GLY A 103 -12.18 9.85 7.96
N GLN A 104 -11.04 9.36 7.46
CA GLN A 104 -10.79 7.92 7.39
C GLN A 104 -10.64 7.24 8.74
N ILE A 105 -10.00 7.89 9.71
CA ILE A 105 -9.92 7.37 11.08
C ILE A 105 -11.34 7.23 11.65
N ILE A 106 -12.18 8.26 11.46
CA ILE A 106 -13.58 8.27 11.91
C ILE A 106 -14.37 7.16 11.22
N ALA A 107 -14.21 7.00 9.90
CA ALA A 107 -14.87 5.95 9.15
C ALA A 107 -14.48 4.55 9.62
N ALA A 108 -13.19 4.32 9.86
CA ALA A 108 -12.70 3.08 10.44
C ALA A 108 -13.30 2.84 11.83
N ALA A 109 -13.27 3.83 12.72
CA ALA A 109 -13.86 3.71 14.07
C ALA A 109 -15.36 3.37 14.03
N LEU A 110 -16.14 4.07 13.18
CA LEU A 110 -17.58 3.83 12.99
C LEU A 110 -17.90 2.42 12.47
N ALA A 111 -17.01 1.85 11.66
CA ALA A 111 -17.16 0.48 11.17
C ALA A 111 -17.05 -0.56 12.32
N TRP A 112 -16.38 -0.22 13.42
CA TRP A 112 -16.15 -1.07 14.58
C TRP A 112 -16.97 -0.70 15.84
N LEU A 113 -17.86 0.30 15.76
CA LEU A 113 -18.79 0.64 16.84
C LEU A 113 -20.08 -0.22 16.81
N PRO A 114 -20.71 -0.54 17.96
CA PRO A 114 -22.05 -1.12 17.98
C PRO A 114 -23.07 -0.16 17.32
N PRO A 115 -24.08 -0.64 16.56
CA PRO A 115 -24.41 -2.03 16.26
C PRO A 115 -23.68 -2.61 15.02
N SER A 116 -22.69 -1.92 14.44
CA SER A 116 -21.91 -2.44 13.30
C SER A 116 -21.29 -3.79 13.66
N THR A 117 -20.60 -3.90 14.80
CA THR A 117 -19.91 -5.14 15.24
C THR A 117 -20.84 -6.33 15.40
N ALA A 118 -22.07 -6.10 15.87
CA ALA A 118 -23.12 -7.12 15.97
C ALA A 118 -23.79 -7.44 14.62
N TYR A 119 -23.73 -6.50 13.67
CA TYR A 119 -24.26 -6.69 12.32
C TYR A 119 -23.33 -7.57 11.49
N VAL A 120 -23.68 -8.85 11.38
CA VAL A 120 -23.11 -9.77 10.38
C VAL A 120 -24.18 -10.01 9.32
N ARG A 121 -24.01 -9.43 8.12
CA ARG A 121 -24.83 -9.83 6.98
C ARG A 121 -24.40 -11.26 6.61
N GLY A 122 -25.30 -12.23 6.80
CA GLY A 122 -25.13 -13.60 6.31
C GLY A 122 -25.14 -13.65 4.78
N GLY A 123 -24.12 -13.08 4.15
CA GLY A 123 -23.94 -13.10 2.71
C GLY A 123 -23.16 -14.34 2.33
N ARG A 124 -23.71 -15.16 1.43
CA ARG A 124 -22.91 -16.10 0.62
C ARG A 124 -21.74 -15.29 0.06
N SER A 125 -20.50 -15.67 0.38
CA SER A 125 -19.33 -15.12 -0.30
C SER A 125 -19.54 -15.37 -1.78
N ARG A 126 -19.91 -14.34 -2.55
CA ARG A 126 -20.00 -14.46 -4.00
C ARG A 126 -18.58 -14.68 -4.48
N GLU A 127 -18.25 -15.92 -4.77
CA GLU A 127 -17.01 -16.25 -5.43
C GLU A 127 -16.95 -15.47 -6.74
N LEU A 128 -15.78 -14.95 -7.08
CA LEU A 128 -15.57 -14.30 -8.36
C LEU A 128 -15.93 -15.31 -9.46
N SER A 129 -16.61 -14.83 -10.50
CA SER A 129 -16.83 -15.66 -11.68
C SER A 129 -15.48 -16.14 -12.22
N PRO A 130 -15.40 -17.35 -12.82
CA PRO A 130 -14.12 -17.91 -13.28
C PRO A 130 -13.34 -16.95 -14.19
N ARG A 131 -14.03 -16.18 -15.04
CA ARG A 131 -13.44 -15.18 -15.94
C ARG A 131 -12.82 -14.01 -15.18
N VAL A 132 -13.59 -13.38 -14.28
CA VAL A 132 -13.09 -12.26 -13.45
C VAL A 132 -11.93 -12.71 -12.57
N ARG A 133 -12.04 -13.89 -11.96
CA ARG A 133 -10.95 -14.47 -11.16
C ARG A 133 -9.66 -14.61 -11.96
N LYS A 134 -9.74 -15.06 -13.22
CA LYS A 134 -8.57 -15.21 -14.09
C LYS A 134 -7.93 -13.86 -14.40
N ILE A 135 -8.73 -12.85 -14.73
CA ILE A 135 -8.26 -11.49 -15.00
C ILE A 135 -7.55 -10.91 -13.77
N VAL A 136 -8.19 -10.96 -12.60
CA VAL A 136 -7.60 -10.44 -11.36
C VAL A 136 -6.33 -11.22 -11.01
N LEU A 137 -6.29 -12.53 -11.25
CA LEU A 137 -5.09 -13.33 -11.03
C LEU A 137 -3.93 -12.90 -11.94
N VAL A 138 -4.20 -12.64 -13.23
CA VAL A 138 -3.18 -12.13 -14.15
C VAL A 138 -2.67 -10.76 -13.67
N VAL A 139 -3.57 -9.84 -13.34
CA VAL A 139 -3.19 -8.52 -12.80
C VAL A 139 -2.34 -8.67 -11.54
N HIS A 140 -2.73 -9.54 -10.61
CA HIS A 140 -2.01 -9.77 -9.36
C HIS A 140 -0.61 -10.33 -9.59
N VAL A 141 -0.49 -11.37 -10.42
CA VAL A 141 0.81 -12.01 -10.68
C VAL A 141 1.74 -11.05 -11.42
N THR A 142 1.26 -10.40 -12.48
CA THR A 142 2.08 -9.46 -13.26
C THR A 142 2.54 -8.28 -12.42
N SER A 143 1.65 -7.67 -11.63
CA SER A 143 2.03 -6.56 -10.73
C SER A 143 2.98 -7.01 -9.62
N SER A 144 2.80 -8.22 -9.07
CA SER A 144 3.70 -8.76 -8.03
C SER A 144 5.10 -9.06 -8.58
N VAL A 145 5.20 -9.59 -9.81
CA VAL A 145 6.49 -9.81 -10.48
C VAL A 145 7.17 -8.49 -10.82
N ALA A 146 6.42 -7.52 -11.36
CA ALA A 146 6.94 -6.19 -11.65
C ALA A 146 7.46 -5.52 -10.38
N TRP A 147 6.69 -5.56 -9.29
CA TRP A 147 7.07 -4.97 -8.02
C TRP A 147 8.32 -5.64 -7.42
N LEU A 148 8.41 -6.98 -7.44
CA LEU A 148 9.63 -7.71 -7.04
C LEU A 148 10.85 -7.27 -7.86
N GLY A 149 10.69 -7.12 -9.17
CA GLY A 149 11.76 -6.61 -10.04
C GLY A 149 12.18 -5.19 -9.66
N ILE A 150 11.23 -4.28 -9.47
CA ILE A 150 11.48 -2.88 -9.11
C ILE A 150 12.24 -2.78 -7.79
N ILE A 151 11.81 -3.46 -6.73
CA ILE A 151 12.50 -3.40 -5.43
C ILE A 151 13.91 -4.02 -5.48
N THR A 152 14.11 -5.00 -6.36
CA THR A 152 15.44 -5.60 -6.59
C THR A 152 16.35 -4.61 -7.31
N VAL A 153 15.85 -3.95 -8.35
CA VAL A 153 16.58 -2.90 -9.08
C VAL A 153 16.90 -1.74 -8.14
N GLN A 154 15.92 -1.24 -7.38
CA GLN A 154 16.10 -0.14 -6.42
C GLN A 154 17.25 -0.41 -5.44
N GLY A 155 17.26 -1.56 -4.79
CA GLY A 155 18.35 -1.87 -3.87
C GLY A 155 19.69 -2.10 -4.60
N THR A 156 19.69 -2.62 -5.82
CA THR A 156 20.92 -2.76 -6.63
C THR A 156 21.49 -1.38 -6.99
N LEU A 157 20.63 -0.43 -7.39
CA LEU A 157 21.02 0.95 -7.66
C LEU A 157 21.58 1.62 -6.41
N GLY A 158 20.92 1.47 -5.25
CA GLY A 158 21.39 2.04 -3.99
C GLY A 158 22.76 1.50 -3.57
N ILE A 159 22.98 0.18 -3.67
CA ILE A 159 24.29 -0.42 -3.41
C ILE A 159 25.34 0.09 -4.40
N THR A 160 24.99 0.16 -5.69
CA THR A 160 25.91 0.65 -6.73
C THR A 160 26.28 2.10 -6.49
N ALA A 161 25.33 2.95 -6.11
CA ALA A 161 25.53 4.36 -5.82
C ALA A 161 26.58 4.60 -4.73
N VAL A 162 26.53 3.81 -3.65
CA VAL A 162 27.46 3.96 -2.52
C VAL A 162 28.76 3.18 -2.67
N THR A 163 28.85 2.23 -3.60
CA THR A 163 30.08 1.47 -3.87
C THR A 163 30.90 2.03 -5.03
N ALA A 164 30.29 2.83 -5.91
CA ALA A 164 31.01 3.55 -6.94
C ALA A 164 31.96 4.59 -6.34
N ASP A 165 33.14 4.76 -6.95
CA ASP A 165 34.09 5.82 -6.59
C ASP A 165 33.89 7.09 -7.42
N ASP A 166 33.23 6.97 -8.58
CA ASP A 166 32.88 8.10 -9.44
C ASP A 166 31.57 8.77 -8.97
N PRO A 167 31.61 10.07 -8.58
CA PRO A 167 30.41 10.81 -8.20
C PRO A 167 29.37 10.91 -9.34
N GLY A 168 29.81 10.92 -10.60
CA GLY A 168 28.90 10.95 -11.75
C GLY A 168 28.03 9.70 -11.82
N MET A 169 28.64 8.53 -11.65
CA MET A 169 27.92 7.25 -11.53
C MET A 169 26.96 7.25 -10.33
N ALA A 170 27.42 7.70 -9.15
CA ALA A 170 26.57 7.73 -7.95
C ALA A 170 25.32 8.61 -8.13
N GLY A 171 25.50 9.81 -8.68
CA GLY A 171 24.40 10.71 -9.01
C GLY A 171 23.40 10.08 -9.97
N ALA A 172 23.89 9.47 -11.05
CA ALA A 172 23.03 8.78 -12.02
C ALA A 172 22.20 7.65 -11.39
N MET A 173 22.77 6.90 -10.45
CA MET A 173 22.04 5.85 -9.72
C MET A 173 20.94 6.44 -8.83
N PHE A 174 21.24 7.48 -8.03
CA PHE A 174 20.23 8.13 -7.19
C PHE A 174 19.11 8.77 -8.01
N THR A 175 19.43 9.45 -9.12
CA THR A 175 18.41 9.97 -10.04
C THR A 175 17.53 8.85 -10.62
N ALA A 176 18.13 7.73 -11.03
CA ALA A 176 17.36 6.58 -11.52
C ALA A 176 16.42 6.02 -10.45
N MET A 177 16.87 5.96 -9.19
CA MET A 177 16.04 5.55 -8.06
C MET A 177 14.83 6.48 -7.89
N LEU A 178 15.03 7.80 -7.91
CA LEU A 178 13.96 8.79 -7.80
C LEU A 178 12.91 8.64 -8.92
N VAL A 179 13.36 8.43 -10.16
CA VAL A 179 12.46 8.24 -11.31
C VAL A 179 11.64 6.96 -11.19
N ILE A 180 12.28 5.85 -10.81
CA ILE A 180 11.60 4.55 -10.64
C ILE A 180 10.55 4.62 -9.52
N ASP A 181 10.89 5.28 -8.41
CA ASP A 181 9.98 5.44 -7.28
C ASP A 181 8.77 6.30 -7.63
N ALA A 182 8.99 7.41 -8.35
CA ALA A 182 7.92 8.30 -8.77
C ALA A 182 6.95 7.66 -9.78
N VAL A 183 7.46 6.81 -10.69
CA VAL A 183 6.66 6.33 -11.83
C VAL A 183 6.09 4.93 -11.62
N PHE A 184 6.87 3.99 -11.07
CA PHE A 184 6.54 2.56 -11.16
C PHE A 184 6.35 1.87 -9.81
N LEU A 185 7.12 2.24 -8.79
CA LEU A 185 7.11 1.53 -7.50
C LEU A 185 5.70 1.52 -6.88
N GLY A 186 5.11 2.71 -6.75
CA GLY A 186 3.80 2.90 -6.16
C GLY A 186 2.66 2.17 -6.89
N PRO A 187 2.45 2.40 -8.20
CA PRO A 187 1.38 1.73 -8.95
C PRO A 187 1.48 0.19 -8.91
N ALA A 188 2.69 -0.37 -9.06
CA ALA A 188 2.89 -1.82 -9.05
C ALA A 188 2.53 -2.43 -7.68
N ALA A 189 2.99 -1.79 -6.59
CA ALA A 189 2.71 -2.24 -5.22
C ALA A 189 1.19 -2.20 -4.93
N PHE A 190 0.48 -1.17 -5.38
CA PHE A 190 -0.97 -1.07 -5.18
C PHE A 190 -1.78 -2.04 -6.01
N LEU A 191 -1.43 -2.22 -7.28
CA LEU A 191 -2.05 -3.22 -8.11
C LEU A 191 -1.89 -4.61 -7.47
N ALA A 192 -0.71 -4.94 -6.95
CA ALA A 192 -0.46 -6.19 -6.26
C ALA A 192 -1.31 -6.33 -4.98
N LEU A 193 -1.36 -5.28 -4.15
CA LEU A 193 -2.14 -5.24 -2.91
C LEU A 193 -3.63 -5.44 -3.17
N PHE A 194 -4.24 -4.58 -3.98
CA PHE A 194 -5.69 -4.58 -4.19
C PHE A 194 -6.16 -5.82 -4.94
N SER A 195 -5.43 -6.26 -5.96
CA SER A 195 -5.76 -7.52 -6.65
C SER A 195 -5.61 -8.74 -5.72
N GLY A 196 -4.60 -8.76 -4.85
CA GLY A 196 -4.40 -9.82 -3.86
C GLY A 196 -5.54 -9.88 -2.83
N ILE A 197 -6.00 -8.72 -2.39
CA ILE A 197 -7.18 -8.57 -1.54
C ILE A 197 -8.45 -9.08 -2.23
N VAL A 198 -8.68 -8.67 -3.47
CA VAL A 198 -9.83 -9.10 -4.27
C VAL A 198 -9.81 -10.62 -4.45
N LEU A 199 -8.65 -11.21 -4.72
CA LEU A 199 -8.49 -12.67 -4.81
C LEU A 199 -8.74 -13.36 -3.47
N ALA A 200 -8.22 -12.82 -2.36
CA ALA A 200 -8.39 -13.41 -1.04
C ALA A 200 -9.85 -13.36 -0.57
N ALA A 201 -10.55 -12.23 -0.81
CA ALA A 201 -11.96 -12.04 -0.46
C ALA A 201 -12.91 -12.77 -1.42
N GLY A 202 -12.56 -12.81 -2.71
CA GLY A 202 -13.37 -13.36 -3.79
C GLY A 202 -13.18 -14.86 -4.05
N THR A 203 -12.38 -15.56 -3.24
CA THR A 203 -12.18 -17.01 -3.34
C THR A 203 -12.39 -17.69 -2.00
N ARG A 204 -12.55 -19.02 -2.03
CA ARG A 204 -12.66 -19.87 -0.82
C ARG A 204 -11.52 -19.72 0.19
N TRP A 205 -10.39 -19.11 -0.19
CA TRP A 205 -9.21 -19.02 0.64
C TRP A 205 -9.45 -18.08 1.83
N GLY A 206 -10.08 -16.91 1.62
CA GLY A 206 -10.30 -15.88 2.64
C GLY A 206 -8.99 -15.23 3.14
N LEU A 207 -8.99 -13.93 3.38
CA LEU A 207 -7.77 -13.18 3.76
C LEU A 207 -7.08 -13.72 5.02
N LEU A 208 -7.81 -13.84 6.14
CA LEU A 208 -7.24 -14.37 7.38
C LEU A 208 -7.75 -15.78 7.71
N ARG A 209 -8.23 -16.52 6.71
CA ARG A 209 -8.74 -17.89 6.92
C ARG A 209 -7.63 -18.94 6.92
N ARG A 210 -6.51 -18.65 6.25
CA ARG A 210 -5.33 -19.53 6.18
C ARG A 210 -4.08 -18.75 6.55
N TRP A 211 -3.21 -19.39 7.33
CA TRP A 211 -1.99 -18.75 7.81
C TRP A 211 -1.10 -18.28 6.66
N TRP A 212 -0.92 -19.08 5.61
CA TRP A 212 -0.11 -18.65 4.47
C TRP A 212 -0.67 -17.42 3.73
N VAL A 213 -1.99 -17.21 3.70
CA VAL A 213 -2.60 -16.00 3.10
C VAL A 213 -2.38 -14.80 4.02
N ALA A 214 -2.63 -14.98 5.32
CA ALA A 214 -2.44 -13.95 6.32
C ALA A 214 -0.98 -13.49 6.41
N THR A 215 -0.02 -14.43 6.40
CA THR A 215 1.42 -14.13 6.43
C THR A 215 1.84 -13.33 5.20
N LYS A 216 1.39 -13.69 4.00
CA LYS A 216 1.68 -12.89 2.79
C LYS A 216 1.09 -11.50 2.84
N PHE A 217 -0.13 -11.38 3.36
CA PHE A 217 -0.74 -10.08 3.54
C PHE A 217 0.05 -9.24 4.55
N ALA A 218 0.51 -9.83 5.66
CA ALA A 218 1.38 -9.17 6.62
C ALA A 218 2.73 -8.76 5.99
N LEU A 219 3.34 -9.65 5.20
CA LEU A 219 4.58 -9.35 4.46
C LEU A 219 4.37 -8.18 3.49
N MET A 220 3.26 -8.15 2.76
CA MET A 220 2.90 -7.04 1.88
C MET A 220 2.80 -5.72 2.65
N LEU A 221 2.19 -5.72 3.84
CA LEU A 221 2.13 -4.52 4.69
C LEU A 221 3.53 -4.11 5.16
N VAL A 222 4.34 -5.04 5.65
CA VAL A 222 5.73 -4.76 6.07
C VAL A 222 6.55 -4.18 4.91
N LEU A 223 6.43 -4.76 3.72
CA LEU A 223 7.11 -4.30 2.50
C LEU A 223 6.60 -2.97 1.96
N MET A 224 5.42 -2.51 2.40
CA MET A 224 4.94 -1.16 2.09
C MET A 224 5.46 -0.16 3.13
N VAL A 225 5.41 -0.52 4.41
CA VAL A 225 5.78 0.38 5.51
C VAL A 225 7.28 0.64 5.58
N LEU A 226 8.09 -0.42 5.55
CA LEU A 226 9.53 -0.31 5.80
C LEU A 226 10.24 0.61 4.79
N PRO A 227 10.04 0.47 3.47
CA PRO A 227 10.71 1.36 2.51
C PRO A 227 10.31 2.82 2.71
N ILE A 228 9.06 3.08 3.09
CA ILE A 228 8.58 4.45 3.28
C ILE A 228 9.16 5.07 4.54
N SER A 229 9.34 4.29 5.60
CA SER A 229 9.94 4.78 6.85
C SER A 229 11.47 4.90 6.82
N ALA A 230 12.16 4.06 6.04
CA ALA A 230 13.61 3.90 6.16
C ALA A 230 14.38 4.02 4.83
N TRP A 231 13.73 3.78 3.68
CA TRP A 231 14.39 3.80 2.38
C TRP A 231 14.25 5.14 1.66
N GLN A 232 13.11 5.84 1.80
CA GLN A 232 12.83 7.05 1.02
C GLN A 232 13.88 8.17 1.17
N ALA A 233 14.55 8.25 2.34
CA ALA A 233 15.63 9.20 2.57
C ALA A 233 16.88 8.89 1.73
N VAL A 234 17.14 7.62 1.40
CA VAL A 234 18.37 7.20 0.71
C VAL A 234 18.55 7.85 -0.67
N PRO A 235 17.58 7.74 -1.61
CA PRO A 235 17.73 8.38 -2.91
C PRO A 235 17.76 9.91 -2.83
N VAL A 236 16.98 10.51 -1.93
CA VAL A 236 16.88 11.97 -1.79
C VAL A 236 18.16 12.56 -1.20
N ASP A 237 18.57 12.06 -0.03
CA ASP A 237 19.78 12.56 0.65
C ASP A 237 21.03 12.24 -0.16
N GLY A 238 21.07 11.05 -0.77
CA GLY A 238 22.16 10.64 -1.65
C GLY A 238 22.30 11.56 -2.86
N HIS A 239 21.19 11.86 -3.54
CA HIS A 239 21.17 12.79 -4.67
C HIS A 239 21.66 14.19 -4.27
N ALA A 240 21.06 14.75 -3.21
CA ALA A 240 21.40 16.09 -2.73
C ALA A 240 22.88 16.23 -2.32
N LEU A 241 23.46 15.20 -1.68
CA LEU A 241 24.87 15.21 -1.31
C LEU A 241 25.81 15.12 -2.52
N VAL A 242 25.43 14.37 -3.57
CA VAL A 242 26.19 14.35 -4.83
C VAL A 242 26.12 15.71 -5.53
N GLU A 243 24.94 16.32 -5.61
CA GLU A 243 24.78 17.66 -6.21
C GLU A 243 25.56 18.74 -5.46
N ALA A 244 25.66 18.62 -4.13
CA ALA A 244 26.49 19.48 -3.30
C ALA A 244 28.01 19.23 -3.47
N GLY A 245 28.42 18.31 -4.35
CA GLY A 245 29.82 18.01 -4.62
C GLY A 245 30.56 17.34 -3.46
N ARG A 246 29.83 16.63 -2.59
CA ARG A 246 30.44 15.99 -1.42
C ARG A 246 31.31 14.79 -1.83
N PRO A 247 32.44 14.56 -1.15
CA PRO A 247 33.24 13.36 -1.36
C PRO A 247 32.42 12.08 -1.13
N MET A 248 32.66 11.03 -1.90
CA MET A 248 31.94 9.75 -1.75
C MET A 248 32.05 9.14 -0.36
N ALA A 249 33.14 9.38 0.38
CA ALA A 249 33.29 8.95 1.77
C ALA A 249 32.20 9.56 2.69
N ASP A 250 31.99 10.87 2.59
CA ASP A 250 30.96 11.58 3.37
C ASP A 250 29.54 11.08 3.03
N ILE A 251 29.29 10.77 1.76
CA ILE A 251 28.00 10.24 1.29
C ILE A 251 27.76 8.85 1.89
N ARG A 252 28.78 7.98 1.87
CA ARG A 252 28.71 6.63 2.46
C ARG A 252 28.47 6.71 3.97
N ASP A 253 29.15 7.62 4.66
CA ASP A 253 29.00 7.81 6.10
C ASP A 253 27.60 8.35 6.46
N ALA A 254 27.06 9.28 5.66
CA ALA A 254 25.72 9.83 5.87
C ALA A 254 24.61 8.78 5.65
N LEU A 255 24.71 7.97 4.59
CA LEU A 255 23.70 6.96 4.26
C LEU A 255 23.85 5.67 5.09
N GLY A 256 25.05 5.42 5.61
CA GLY A 256 25.39 4.28 6.45
C GLY A 256 25.09 2.93 5.78
N ALA A 257 24.51 2.00 6.56
CA ALA A 257 24.19 0.65 6.09
C ALA A 257 22.88 0.55 5.28
N THR A 258 22.07 1.61 5.25
CA THR A 258 20.71 1.60 4.69
C THR A 258 20.64 1.13 3.23
N PRO A 259 21.52 1.59 2.31
CA PRO A 259 21.60 1.09 0.93
C PRO A 259 21.69 -0.44 0.84
N TYR A 260 22.47 -1.07 1.72
CA TYR A 260 22.66 -2.51 1.75
C TYR A 260 21.45 -3.26 2.31
N LEU A 261 20.78 -2.67 3.30
CA LEU A 261 19.59 -3.26 3.92
C LEU A 261 18.39 -3.34 2.96
N ALA A 262 18.37 -2.60 1.85
CA ALA A 262 17.30 -2.72 0.85
C ALA A 262 17.15 -4.12 0.27
N MET A 263 18.21 -4.94 0.27
CA MET A 263 18.14 -6.34 -0.19
C MET A 263 17.25 -7.23 0.69
N ILE A 264 16.88 -6.79 1.89
CA ILE A 264 15.91 -7.50 2.73
C ILE A 264 14.54 -7.54 2.04
N SER A 265 14.12 -6.46 1.38
CA SER A 265 12.82 -6.36 0.71
C SER A 265 12.61 -7.41 -0.39
N PRO A 266 13.49 -7.56 -1.40
CA PRO A 266 13.35 -8.62 -2.41
C PRO A 266 13.45 -10.02 -1.82
N VAL A 267 14.23 -10.23 -0.75
CA VAL A 267 14.28 -11.53 -0.04
C VAL A 267 12.93 -11.87 0.61
N LEU A 268 12.31 -10.91 1.31
CA LEU A 268 10.98 -11.08 1.89
C LEU A 268 9.89 -11.30 0.82
N ALA A 269 9.99 -10.60 -0.31
CA ALA A 269 9.08 -10.78 -1.44
C ALA A 269 9.26 -12.16 -2.10
N LEU A 270 10.50 -12.63 -2.26
CA LEU A 270 10.78 -14.00 -2.73
C LEU A 270 10.24 -15.04 -1.75
N PHE A 271 10.39 -14.82 -0.45
CA PHE A 271 9.77 -15.66 0.57
C PHE A 271 8.24 -15.70 0.40
N ALA A 272 7.57 -14.57 0.15
CA ALA A 272 6.14 -14.55 -0.16
C ALA A 272 5.79 -15.36 -1.44
N VAL A 273 6.65 -15.37 -2.45
CA VAL A 273 6.51 -16.24 -3.64
C VAL A 273 6.60 -17.71 -3.25
N ILE A 274 7.60 -18.10 -2.45
CA ILE A 274 7.75 -19.48 -1.96
C ILE A 274 6.50 -19.93 -1.21
N LEU A 275 5.98 -19.09 -0.30
CA LEU A 275 4.73 -19.35 0.41
C LEU A 275 3.51 -19.50 -0.50
N SER A 276 3.54 -18.88 -1.69
CA SER A 276 2.51 -19.02 -2.71
C SER A 276 2.45 -20.39 -3.32
N ILE A 277 3.59 -21.03 -3.45
CA ILE A 277 3.74 -22.31 -4.12
C ILE A 277 3.57 -23.43 -3.09
N THR A 278 4.33 -23.38 -1.99
CA THR A 278 4.40 -24.46 -1.00
C THR A 278 3.16 -24.52 -0.10
N LYS A 279 2.49 -23.37 0.15
CA LYS A 279 1.28 -23.24 0.99
C LYS A 279 1.38 -24.07 2.29
N PRO A 280 2.45 -23.89 3.08
CA PRO A 280 2.86 -24.90 4.06
C PRO A 280 1.93 -25.01 5.27
N TRP A 281 1.07 -24.01 5.51
CA TRP A 281 0.27 -23.91 6.72
C TRP A 281 -1.24 -24.07 6.50
N GLY A 282 -1.90 -24.66 7.51
CA GLY A 282 -3.34 -24.92 7.55
C GLY A 282 -4.22 -23.69 7.82
N GLN A 283 -5.41 -23.94 8.35
CA GLN A 283 -6.40 -22.90 8.64
C GLN A 283 -6.08 -22.14 9.94
N THR A 284 -6.44 -20.86 9.99
CA THR A 284 -6.38 -20.04 11.21
C THR A 284 -7.52 -20.39 12.17
N ALA A 285 -7.46 -19.91 13.41
CA ALA A 285 -8.55 -20.07 14.39
C ALA A 285 -9.88 -19.50 13.87
N LEU A 286 -9.83 -18.36 13.18
CA LEU A 286 -10.97 -17.72 12.50
C LEU A 286 -11.54 -18.59 11.37
N GLY A 287 -10.67 -19.27 10.61
CA GLY A 287 -11.09 -20.20 9.56
C GLY A 287 -11.71 -21.50 10.08
N ARG A 288 -11.36 -21.93 11.31
CA ARG A 288 -11.97 -23.11 11.95
C ARG A 288 -13.38 -22.83 12.49
N ARG A 289 -13.63 -21.62 13.03
CA ARG A 289 -14.93 -21.21 13.59
C ARG A 289 -16.04 -21.05 12.54
N THR A 290 -15.69 -20.86 11.27
CA THR A 290 -16.66 -20.68 10.17
C THR A 290 -17.07 -21.99 9.48
N ARG A 291 -16.54 -23.14 9.92
CA ARG A 291 -16.99 -24.45 9.44
C ARG A 291 -18.29 -24.80 10.18
N PRO A 292 -19.42 -25.01 9.48
CA PRO A 292 -20.61 -25.56 10.13
C PRO A 292 -20.19 -26.86 10.79
N THR A 293 -20.45 -26.99 12.09
CA THR A 293 -20.38 -28.26 12.79
C THR A 293 -21.24 -29.20 11.98
N ARG A 294 -20.61 -30.13 11.23
CA ARG A 294 -21.34 -31.23 10.62
C ARG A 294 -21.90 -31.95 11.83
N ALA A 295 -23.20 -31.80 12.08
CA ALA A 295 -23.89 -32.55 13.10
C ALA A 295 -23.46 -34.01 12.90
N ARG A 296 -22.90 -34.61 13.95
CA ARG A 296 -22.74 -36.06 14.03
C ARG A 296 -24.17 -36.62 14.10
N SER A 297 -24.83 -36.75 12.96
CA SER A 297 -25.74 -37.85 12.69
C SER A 297 -24.80 -39.01 12.32
N GLY A 298 -24.50 -39.95 13.21
CA GLY A 298 -25.46 -40.81 13.86
C GLY A 298 -25.46 -42.12 13.08
N VAL A 299 -24.50 -43.00 13.42
CA VAL A 299 -24.62 -44.46 13.57
C VAL A 299 -23.54 -44.85 14.58
#